data_AF-A0A953XY93-F1
#
_entry.id   AF-A0A953XY93-F1
#
_cell.length_a   1.000
_cell.length_b   1.000
_cell.length_c   1.000
_cell.angle_alpha   90.00
_cell.angle_beta   90.00
_cell.angle_gamma   90.00
#
_symmetry.space_group_name_H-M   'P 1'
#
loop_
_entity.id
_entity.type
_entity.pdbx_description
1 polymer ?
#
loop_
_entity_poly.entity_id
_entity_poly.type
_entity_poly.pdbx_seq_one_letter_code
_entity_poly.pdbx_strand_id
1 'polypeptide(L)'
;VLFRSNEVLTYHYERHYERDETDPRIQHALTLEVDEFGNVLRSAAIGYGRRQLDPKLSPADQARQAQILITYTENGVTKDHDTDNAAIDRGDDYRIPLPCESRTYELTGVIEWQDDYPTALEKYFGPKDRARFTFDEIRDAGTKAFPIDYEKDPTPGQLEKRLIEHVRTYYRRNDLSGPLPLGKLQSLALPFESYKLAFTPGLISEVYGLRATDDMLANEGRYVHTEDDTTWWIPSGRVFFSPTDDSAAQELAYARQHFFLPHRYRDPFHTPAVSTESFVAYDTYDLLVHETRDALGNRVTIGERAWLLPDGMQLPEKRRNDYRVLQPALVMDPNRNCSAVAFDALGMVVGSAVMGKPEENPRPGDLLDDLFQRDLTQDQIDRFMGNPRTASANPNESVATQVTHDLLGQATTRIVYDLDRFKRLGEPPFAATIARETHVSDLQGHSKSKLQTSFSYSDGFGREIQQKIQAEAGPVPQRDADGKIVVVDGQPVMTDGDFRPRWVGSGWTVFNNKGKP
;
A
#
# COMPACT_ATOMS: atom_id res chain seq x y z
N VAL A 1 21.79 -7.22 -28.66
CA VAL A 1 21.43 -5.79 -28.75
C VAL A 1 20.27 -5.56 -27.79
N LEU A 2 20.51 -4.89 -26.68
CA LEU A 2 19.44 -4.47 -25.76
C LEU A 2 18.83 -3.18 -26.33
N PHE A 3 17.56 -3.22 -26.73
CA PHE A 3 16.81 -2.03 -27.11
C PHE A 3 16.24 -1.39 -25.84
N ARG A 4 16.51 -0.11 -25.63
CA ARG A 4 16.05 0.65 -24.45
C ARG A 4 15.43 1.97 -24.90
N SER A 5 14.35 2.37 -24.22
CA SER A 5 13.73 3.68 -24.44
C SER A 5 14.56 4.74 -23.71
N ASN A 6 15.29 5.56 -24.47
CA ASN A 6 16.15 6.60 -23.89
C ASN A 6 15.40 7.92 -23.65
N GLU A 7 14.23 8.09 -24.28
CA GLU A 7 13.44 9.32 -24.25
C GLU A 7 11.95 8.96 -24.29
N VAL A 8 11.17 9.61 -23.42
CA VAL A 8 9.70 9.58 -23.43
C VAL A 8 9.21 11.01 -23.33
N LEU A 9 8.44 11.42 -24.33
CA LEU A 9 7.86 12.76 -24.39
C LEU A 9 6.34 12.65 -24.40
N THR A 10 5.71 13.27 -23.39
CA THR A 10 4.26 13.20 -23.19
C THR A 10 3.65 14.58 -23.32
N TYR A 11 2.66 14.69 -24.20
CA TYR A 11 1.82 15.87 -24.36
C TYR A 11 0.46 15.61 -23.73
N HIS A 12 0.13 16.41 -22.73
CA HIS A 12 -1.18 16.41 -22.10
C HIS A 12 -2.02 17.54 -22.68
N TYR A 13 -2.94 17.16 -23.57
CA TYR A 13 -4.04 18.01 -24.01
C TYR A 13 -5.23 17.72 -23.08
N GLU A 14 -5.55 18.65 -22.16
CA GLU A 14 -6.62 18.43 -21.20
C GLU A 14 -7.99 18.35 -21.91
N ARG A 15 -8.63 17.20 -21.80
CA ARG A 15 -9.87 16.91 -22.55
C ARG A 15 -11.10 17.65 -22.01
N HIS A 16 -11.04 18.20 -20.80
CA HIS A 16 -12.22 18.80 -20.16
C HIS A 16 -12.52 20.24 -20.63
N TYR A 17 -11.56 20.95 -21.22
CA TYR A 17 -11.78 22.21 -21.94
C TYR A 17 -10.74 22.42 -23.05
N GLU A 18 -11.12 22.08 -24.28
CA GLU A 18 -10.45 22.47 -25.53
C GLU A 18 -9.35 21.55 -26.07
N ARG A 19 -9.60 21.06 -27.29
CA ARG A 19 -8.60 20.48 -28.20
C ARG A 19 -7.68 21.61 -28.70
N ASP A 20 -7.16 22.39 -27.78
CA ASP A 20 -6.23 23.46 -28.09
C ASP A 20 -4.85 22.84 -28.31
N GLU A 21 -4.55 22.58 -29.58
CA GLU A 21 -3.24 22.08 -30.01
C GLU A 21 -2.13 23.10 -29.75
N THR A 22 -2.47 24.35 -29.39
CA THR A 22 -1.55 25.49 -29.25
C THR A 22 -1.07 25.75 -27.82
N ASP A 23 -1.71 25.18 -26.78
CA ASP A 23 -1.33 25.38 -25.37
C ASP A 23 -1.31 24.05 -24.53
N PRO A 24 -0.57 23.01 -24.97
CA PRO A 24 -0.48 21.76 -24.20
C PRO A 24 0.42 21.90 -22.98
N ARG A 25 0.13 21.10 -21.94
CA ARG A 25 1.12 20.80 -20.90
C ARG A 25 2.10 19.76 -21.43
N ILE A 26 3.39 20.05 -21.33
CA ILE A 26 4.46 19.21 -21.89
C ILE A 26 5.31 18.65 -20.75
N GLN A 27 5.45 17.33 -20.73
CA GLN A 27 6.35 16.62 -19.83
C GLN A 27 7.34 15.80 -20.64
N HIS A 28 8.59 15.81 -20.21
CA HIS A 28 9.68 15.12 -20.90
C HIS A 28 10.53 14.35 -19.91
N ALA A 29 10.62 13.04 -20.10
CA ALA A 29 11.45 12.14 -19.30
C ALA A 29 12.61 11.61 -20.16
N LEU A 30 13.82 11.73 -19.64
CA LEU A 30 15.06 11.39 -20.32
C LEU A 30 15.85 10.39 -19.46
N THR A 31 16.27 9.28 -20.06
CA THR A 31 17.24 8.33 -19.47
C THR A 31 18.61 8.64 -20.06
N LEU A 32 19.40 9.46 -19.35
CA LEU A 32 20.60 10.12 -19.88
C LEU A 32 21.83 9.22 -19.90
N GLU A 33 21.93 8.32 -18.92
CA GLU A 33 23.05 7.38 -18.80
C GLU A 33 22.58 6.08 -18.16
N VAL A 34 23.05 4.96 -18.70
CA VAL A 34 22.81 3.60 -18.18
C VAL A 34 24.12 2.83 -18.16
N ASP A 35 24.26 1.93 -17.20
CA ASP A 35 25.38 0.99 -17.20
C ASP A 35 25.15 -0.19 -18.19
N GLU A 36 26.13 -1.09 -18.24
CA GLU A 36 26.08 -2.29 -19.09
C GLU A 36 24.91 -3.24 -18.73
N PHE A 37 24.45 -3.21 -17.48
CA PHE A 37 23.33 -4.03 -16.97
C PHE A 37 21.96 -3.38 -17.17
N GLY A 38 21.92 -2.07 -17.47
CA GLY A 38 20.68 -1.31 -17.66
C GLY A 38 20.18 -0.59 -16.43
N ASN A 39 21.01 -0.46 -15.41
CA ASN A 39 20.73 0.46 -14.32
C ASN A 39 20.87 1.89 -14.83
N VAL A 40 19.87 2.73 -14.54
CA VAL A 40 19.87 4.15 -14.91
C VAL A 40 20.78 4.89 -13.96
N LEU A 41 21.91 5.40 -14.46
CA LEU A 41 22.87 6.18 -13.69
C LEU A 41 22.50 7.67 -13.67
N ARG A 42 21.89 8.18 -14.75
CA ARG A 42 21.43 9.57 -14.83
C ARG A 42 20.11 9.68 -15.56
N SER A 43 19.21 10.51 -15.05
CA SER A 43 17.92 10.79 -15.69
C SER A 43 17.48 12.23 -15.45
N ALA A 44 16.57 12.72 -16.28
CA ALA A 44 15.90 14.00 -16.06
C ALA A 44 14.41 13.91 -16.33
N ALA A 45 13.64 14.66 -15.53
CA ALA A 45 12.22 14.93 -15.75
C ALA A 45 12.03 16.44 -15.89
N ILE A 46 11.40 16.87 -16.98
CA ILE A 46 11.23 18.27 -17.34
C ILE A 46 9.74 18.56 -17.42
N GLY A 47 9.27 19.52 -16.61
CA GLY A 47 8.00 20.19 -16.81
C GLY A 47 8.27 21.50 -17.52
N TYR A 48 7.83 21.63 -18.78
CA TYR A 48 7.96 22.90 -19.48
C TYR A 48 6.92 23.90 -18.99
N GLY A 49 7.31 25.17 -18.96
CA GLY A 49 6.41 26.26 -18.70
C GLY A 49 5.29 26.33 -19.74
N ARG A 50 4.11 26.79 -19.30
CA ARG A 50 2.98 27.11 -20.16
C ARG A 50 3.40 28.20 -21.16
N ARG A 51 3.08 27.99 -22.43
CA ARG A 51 3.53 28.87 -23.52
C ARG A 51 2.69 30.14 -23.63
N GLN A 52 1.39 30.02 -23.38
CA GLN A 52 0.47 31.13 -23.44
C GLN A 52 0.06 31.56 -22.04
N LEU A 53 0.19 32.86 -21.76
CA LEU A 53 -0.28 33.43 -20.50
C LEU A 53 -1.80 33.40 -20.48
N ASP A 54 -2.39 32.84 -19.44
CA ASP A 54 -3.83 32.88 -19.24
C ASP A 54 -4.22 34.17 -18.51
N PRO A 55 -4.88 35.12 -19.21
CA PRO A 55 -5.22 36.41 -18.64
C PRO A 55 -6.23 36.33 -17.48
N LYS A 56 -6.88 35.16 -17.28
CA LYS A 56 -7.80 34.94 -16.17
C LYS A 56 -7.08 34.63 -14.85
N LEU A 57 -5.80 34.26 -14.91
CA LEU A 57 -4.99 33.93 -13.74
C LEU A 57 -4.30 35.18 -13.18
N SER A 58 -3.96 35.14 -11.89
CA SER A 58 -3.18 36.20 -11.27
C SER A 58 -1.76 36.27 -11.87
N PRO A 59 -1.07 37.43 -11.86
CA PRO A 59 0.31 37.51 -12.33
C PRO A 59 1.26 36.54 -11.64
N ALA A 60 1.02 36.25 -10.35
CA ALA A 60 1.82 35.28 -9.59
C ALA A 60 1.61 33.84 -10.08
N ASP A 61 0.37 33.48 -10.43
CA ASP A 61 0.07 32.13 -10.95
C ASP A 61 0.52 31.96 -12.39
N GLN A 62 0.41 33.00 -13.21
CA GLN A 62 1.00 33.05 -14.55
C GLN A 62 2.51 32.83 -14.48
N ALA A 63 3.21 33.52 -13.58
CA ALA A 63 4.65 33.35 -13.39
C ALA A 63 5.01 31.91 -12.98
N ARG A 64 4.25 31.29 -12.07
CA ARG A 64 4.46 29.88 -11.69
C ARG A 64 4.23 28.92 -12.85
N GLN A 65 3.19 29.12 -13.64
CA GLN A 65 2.90 28.25 -14.79
C GLN A 65 3.92 28.40 -15.91
N ALA A 66 4.54 29.57 -16.07
CA ALA A 66 5.57 29.83 -17.08
C ALA A 66 6.96 29.24 -16.73
N GLN A 67 7.16 28.76 -15.50
CA GLN A 67 8.45 28.21 -15.08
C GLN A 67 8.74 26.86 -15.74
N ILE A 68 9.97 26.71 -16.23
CA ILE A 68 10.55 25.42 -16.58
C ILE A 68 11.10 24.80 -15.30
N LEU A 69 10.68 23.58 -14.99
CA LEU A 69 11.17 22.82 -13.85
C LEU A 69 11.91 21.59 -14.36
N ILE A 70 13.18 21.45 -13.99
CA ILE A 70 14.00 20.30 -14.36
C ILE A 70 14.44 19.60 -13.09
N THR A 71 13.98 18.35 -12.92
CA THR A 71 14.47 17.44 -11.90
C THR A 71 15.50 16.53 -12.54
N TYR A 72 16.74 16.58 -12.07
CA TYR A 72 17.85 15.78 -12.57
C TYR A 72 18.32 14.82 -11.47
N THR A 73 18.43 13.54 -11.79
CA THR A 73 18.76 12.49 -10.82
C THR A 73 20.03 11.77 -11.24
N GLU A 74 20.95 11.59 -10.29
CA GLU A 74 22.15 10.76 -10.40
C GLU A 74 22.01 9.57 -9.44
N ASN A 75 22.18 8.35 -9.95
CA ASN A 75 22.13 7.12 -9.16
C ASN A 75 23.51 6.44 -9.10
N GLY A 76 23.88 5.97 -7.93
CA GLY A 76 24.98 5.04 -7.71
C GLY A 76 24.47 3.61 -7.61
N VAL A 77 25.21 2.68 -8.21
CA VAL A 77 24.99 1.24 -8.07
C VAL A 77 26.19 0.55 -7.45
N THR A 78 25.95 -0.59 -6.81
CA THR A 78 26.99 -1.35 -6.13
C THR A 78 27.95 -2.04 -7.09
N LYS A 79 29.18 -2.23 -6.65
CA LYS A 79 30.15 -3.18 -7.20
C LYS A 79 30.31 -4.38 -6.29
N ASP A 80 30.85 -5.45 -6.83
CA ASP A 80 31.26 -6.59 -6.01
C ASP A 80 32.32 -6.16 -4.98
N HIS A 81 32.09 -6.49 -3.71
CA HIS A 81 33.01 -6.17 -2.63
C HIS A 81 34.35 -6.89 -2.80
N ASP A 82 34.32 -8.15 -3.21
CA ASP A 82 35.49 -9.03 -3.12
C ASP A 82 36.44 -8.84 -4.32
N THR A 83 35.92 -8.54 -5.51
CA THR A 83 36.74 -8.34 -6.73
C THR A 83 36.77 -6.91 -7.26
N ASP A 84 35.90 -6.02 -6.74
CA ASP A 84 35.65 -4.67 -7.29
C ASP A 84 35.14 -4.65 -8.75
N ASN A 85 34.73 -5.80 -9.27
CA ASN A 85 34.07 -5.88 -10.58
C ASN A 85 32.69 -5.22 -10.54
N ALA A 86 32.21 -4.81 -11.72
CA ALA A 86 30.92 -4.16 -11.86
C ALA A 86 29.77 -5.03 -11.32
N ALA A 87 29.79 -6.33 -11.56
CA ALA A 87 28.82 -7.29 -11.04
C ALA A 87 29.50 -8.44 -10.29
N ILE A 88 28.70 -9.19 -9.54
CA ILE A 88 29.10 -10.48 -8.98
C ILE A 88 28.93 -11.52 -10.08
N ASP A 89 30.05 -12.03 -10.58
CA ASP A 89 30.12 -13.07 -11.61
C ASP A 89 31.27 -14.02 -11.25
N ARG A 90 31.02 -14.93 -10.28
CA ARG A 90 32.02 -15.92 -9.85
C ARG A 90 31.37 -17.18 -9.33
N GLY A 91 31.95 -18.33 -9.70
CA GLY A 91 31.45 -19.64 -9.23
C GLY A 91 29.99 -19.84 -9.61
N ASP A 92 29.14 -20.05 -8.61
CA ASP A 92 27.68 -20.18 -8.75
C ASP A 92 26.92 -18.87 -8.43
N ASP A 93 27.64 -17.78 -8.09
CA ASP A 93 27.06 -16.50 -7.74
C ASP A 93 27.02 -15.56 -8.96
N TYR A 94 25.80 -15.24 -9.41
CA TYR A 94 25.53 -14.31 -10.51
C TYR A 94 24.55 -13.23 -10.06
N ARG A 95 25.03 -12.00 -9.88
CA ARG A 95 24.19 -10.89 -9.43
C ARG A 95 24.61 -9.56 -10.03
N ILE A 96 23.64 -8.91 -10.68
CA ILE A 96 23.80 -7.55 -11.21
C ILE A 96 23.90 -6.51 -10.06
N PRO A 97 24.49 -5.34 -10.32
CA PRO A 97 24.50 -4.23 -9.36
C PRO A 97 23.12 -3.93 -8.80
N LEU A 98 23.07 -3.53 -7.53
CA LEU A 98 21.88 -2.97 -6.91
C LEU A 98 22.04 -1.47 -6.67
N PRO A 99 20.95 -0.69 -6.60
CA PRO A 99 21.02 0.71 -6.21
C PRO A 99 21.63 0.87 -4.81
N CYS A 100 22.54 1.83 -4.67
CA CYS A 100 23.15 2.17 -3.37
C CYS A 100 23.10 3.67 -3.06
N GLU A 101 22.88 4.53 -4.04
CA GLU A 101 22.81 5.97 -3.83
C GLU A 101 21.89 6.60 -4.86
N SER A 102 21.14 7.63 -4.46
CA SER A 102 20.35 8.47 -5.36
C SER A 102 20.47 9.91 -4.90
N ARG A 103 20.82 10.81 -5.83
CA ARG A 103 20.89 12.25 -5.64
C ARG A 103 19.95 12.91 -6.63
N THR A 104 18.95 13.61 -6.12
CA THR A 104 18.00 14.35 -6.93
C THR A 104 18.27 15.84 -6.78
N TYR A 105 18.36 16.50 -7.91
CA TYR A 105 18.68 17.90 -8.04
C TYR A 105 17.54 18.63 -8.72
N GLU A 106 17.31 19.87 -8.28
CA GLU A 106 16.73 20.88 -9.16
C GLU A 106 17.86 21.41 -10.05
N LEU A 107 17.62 21.44 -11.36
CA LEU A 107 18.55 21.96 -12.35
C LEU A 107 17.99 23.27 -12.92
N THR A 108 18.74 24.35 -12.81
CA THR A 108 18.31 25.71 -13.18
C THR A 108 19.26 26.32 -14.20
N GLY A 109 18.82 27.41 -14.84
CA GLY A 109 19.62 28.12 -15.85
C GLY A 109 19.98 27.28 -17.08
N VAL A 110 19.25 26.19 -17.33
CA VAL A 110 19.25 25.54 -18.64
C VAL A 110 18.50 26.45 -19.59
N ILE A 111 19.25 27.32 -20.26
CA ILE A 111 18.66 28.27 -21.19
C ILE A 111 18.35 27.51 -22.48
N GLU A 112 17.13 27.68 -23.01
CA GLU A 112 16.88 27.42 -24.43
C GLU A 112 17.83 28.32 -25.22
N TRP A 113 18.77 27.74 -25.98
CA TRP A 113 19.68 28.40 -26.93
C TRP A 113 19.42 29.90 -27.15
N GLN A 114 20.16 30.79 -26.49
CA GLN A 114 20.20 32.21 -26.85
C GLN A 114 21.52 32.53 -27.56
N ASP A 115 21.35 33.08 -28.76
CA ASP A 115 22.20 33.74 -29.77
C ASP A 115 23.76 33.83 -29.68
N ASP A 116 24.45 33.50 -28.59
CA ASP A 116 25.90 33.77 -28.41
C ASP A 116 26.81 32.52 -28.32
N TYR A 117 26.40 31.40 -28.92
CA TYR A 117 27.30 30.25 -29.09
C TYR A 117 28.21 30.42 -30.33
N PRO A 118 29.52 30.07 -30.26
CA PRO A 118 30.43 30.25 -31.39
C PRO A 118 29.92 29.51 -32.64
N THR A 119 29.77 30.27 -33.73
CA THR A 119 29.31 29.88 -35.07
C THR A 119 30.00 28.63 -35.66
N ALA A 120 31.13 28.20 -35.09
CA ALA A 120 31.84 26.98 -35.49
C ALA A 120 31.06 25.66 -35.26
N LEU A 121 29.97 25.68 -34.48
CA LEU A 121 29.18 24.48 -34.16
C LEU A 121 27.80 24.42 -34.84
N GLU A 122 27.42 25.43 -35.66
CA GLU A 122 26.15 25.50 -36.43
C GLU A 122 25.91 24.29 -37.35
N LYS A 123 26.97 23.58 -37.76
CA LYS A 123 26.87 22.41 -38.64
C LYS A 123 26.26 21.18 -37.96
N TYR A 124 26.27 21.12 -36.62
CA TYR A 124 25.91 19.90 -35.89
C TYR A 124 24.48 19.90 -35.33
N PHE A 125 23.82 21.06 -35.20
CA PHE A 125 22.53 21.16 -34.53
C PHE A 125 21.60 22.17 -35.23
N GLY A 126 20.37 21.73 -35.55
CA GLY A 126 19.40 22.41 -36.45
C GLY A 126 18.77 23.73 -35.93
N PRO A 127 17.74 24.25 -36.64
CA PRO A 127 17.30 25.66 -36.58
C PRO A 127 16.69 26.15 -35.25
N LYS A 128 16.68 27.49 -35.09
CA LYS A 128 16.41 28.33 -33.91
C LYS A 128 15.01 28.27 -33.26
N ASP A 129 14.04 27.48 -33.77
CA ASP A 129 12.64 27.42 -33.27
C ASP A 129 12.35 26.21 -32.35
N ARG A 130 13.30 25.83 -31.48
CA ARG A 130 13.16 24.60 -30.67
C ARG A 130 12.42 24.85 -29.35
N ALA A 131 11.18 24.37 -29.28
CA ALA A 131 10.33 24.48 -28.09
C ALA A 131 10.58 23.42 -26.99
N ARG A 132 11.73 22.73 -27.05
CA ARG A 132 12.11 21.61 -26.16
C ARG A 132 13.63 21.43 -26.15
N PHE A 133 14.17 21.14 -24.98
CA PHE A 133 15.53 20.65 -24.82
C PHE A 133 15.77 19.29 -25.50
N THR A 134 16.98 19.13 -26.03
CA THR A 134 17.48 17.85 -26.52
C THR A 134 18.07 16.99 -25.40
N PHE A 135 18.20 15.70 -25.69
CA PHE A 135 18.94 14.76 -24.85
C PHE A 135 20.35 15.27 -24.50
N ASP A 136 21.13 15.71 -25.50
CA ASP A 136 22.51 16.15 -25.31
C ASP A 136 22.61 17.42 -24.45
N GLU A 137 21.70 18.38 -24.65
CA GLU A 137 21.65 19.61 -23.85
C GLU A 137 21.45 19.30 -22.36
N ILE A 138 20.49 18.42 -22.04
CA ILE A 138 20.19 18.08 -20.65
C ILE A 138 21.30 17.23 -20.03
N ARG A 139 21.85 16.26 -20.79
CA ARG A 139 23.00 15.47 -20.35
C ARG A 139 24.20 16.37 -20.01
N ASP A 140 24.51 17.30 -20.90
CA ASP A 140 25.61 18.24 -20.72
C ASP A 140 25.33 19.21 -19.56
N ALA A 141 24.11 19.74 -19.47
CA ALA A 141 23.67 20.65 -18.42
C ALA A 141 23.80 20.01 -17.03
N GLY A 142 23.26 18.80 -16.82
CA GLY A 142 23.36 18.11 -15.54
C GLY A 142 24.81 17.82 -15.09
N THR A 143 25.71 17.63 -16.06
CA THR A 143 27.13 17.38 -15.80
C THR A 143 27.93 18.67 -15.53
N LYS A 144 27.61 19.77 -16.23
CA LYS A 144 28.36 21.04 -16.18
C LYS A 144 27.81 22.03 -15.15
N ALA A 145 26.60 21.82 -14.64
CA ALA A 145 25.97 22.73 -13.70
C ALA A 145 26.76 22.89 -12.41
N PHE A 146 26.89 24.15 -11.99
CA PHE A 146 27.57 24.49 -10.75
C PHE A 146 26.71 24.07 -9.54
N PRO A 147 27.24 23.30 -8.58
CA PRO A 147 26.48 22.93 -7.40
C PRO A 147 26.28 24.14 -6.49
N ILE A 148 25.05 24.35 -6.02
CA ILE A 148 24.71 25.36 -5.00
C ILE A 148 24.14 24.66 -3.76
N ASP A 149 24.33 25.29 -2.60
CA ASP A 149 23.77 24.82 -1.34
C ASP A 149 22.23 24.89 -1.38
N TYR A 150 21.58 24.03 -0.60
CA TYR A 150 20.11 23.91 -0.61
C TYR A 150 19.40 25.22 -0.26
N GLU A 151 19.92 25.94 0.73
CA GLU A 151 19.38 27.21 1.21
C GLU A 151 19.69 28.42 0.31
N LYS A 152 20.45 28.23 -0.77
CA LYS A 152 20.72 29.31 -1.73
C LYS A 152 19.65 29.38 -2.79
N ASP A 153 19.24 30.61 -3.10
CA ASP A 153 18.47 30.90 -4.28
C ASP A 153 19.34 30.74 -5.53
N PRO A 154 18.85 30.05 -6.58
CA PRO A 154 19.55 29.97 -7.85
C PRO A 154 19.80 31.35 -8.47
N THR A 155 20.98 31.55 -9.05
CA THR A 155 21.34 32.79 -9.73
C THR A 155 20.67 32.84 -11.11
N PRO A 156 19.84 33.85 -11.41
CA PRO A 156 19.19 33.96 -12.72
C PRO A 156 20.19 33.91 -13.89
N GLY A 157 19.97 32.99 -14.82
CA GLY A 157 20.80 32.82 -16.03
C GLY A 157 22.08 32.02 -15.83
N GLN A 158 22.41 31.56 -14.61
CA GLN A 158 23.53 30.65 -14.39
C GLN A 158 23.08 29.20 -14.37
N LEU A 159 23.84 28.34 -15.04
CA LEU A 159 23.61 26.90 -15.04
C LEU A 159 24.05 26.33 -13.69
N GLU A 160 23.09 26.06 -12.82
CA GLU A 160 23.30 25.62 -11.45
C GLU A 160 22.47 24.37 -11.15
N LYS A 161 22.92 23.58 -10.17
CA LYS A 161 22.15 22.45 -9.63
C LYS A 161 22.11 22.48 -8.11
N ARG A 162 20.91 22.32 -7.56
CA ARG A 162 20.65 22.31 -6.12
C ARG A 162 20.22 20.92 -5.68
N LEU A 163 20.92 20.32 -4.74
CA LEU A 163 20.58 18.99 -4.21
C LEU A 163 19.32 19.10 -3.34
N ILE A 164 18.22 18.47 -3.77
CA ILE A 164 16.91 18.53 -3.07
C ILE A 164 16.52 17.21 -2.40
N GLU A 165 17.15 16.10 -2.80
CA GLU A 165 17.04 14.83 -2.10
C GLU A 165 18.33 14.02 -2.26
N HIS A 166 18.73 13.32 -1.21
CA HIS A 166 19.84 12.39 -1.26
C HIS A 166 19.52 11.18 -0.37
N VAL A 167 19.59 9.99 -0.96
CA VAL A 167 19.39 8.71 -0.28
C VAL A 167 20.61 7.82 -0.49
N ARG A 168 21.07 7.18 0.58
CA ARG A 168 22.12 6.15 0.57
C ARG A 168 21.56 4.84 1.09
N THR A 169 21.91 3.72 0.48
CA THR A 169 21.53 2.37 0.94
C THR A 169 22.78 1.53 1.09
N TYR A 170 22.98 0.99 2.28
CA TYR A 170 24.09 0.11 2.60
C TYR A 170 23.63 -1.33 2.60
N TYR A 171 24.53 -2.22 2.22
CA TYR A 171 24.33 -3.66 2.27
C TYR A 171 25.22 -4.26 3.35
N ARG A 172 24.79 -5.37 3.93
CA ARG A 172 25.50 -6.10 4.98
C ARG A 172 26.41 -7.15 4.37
N ARG A 173 27.50 -7.48 5.06
CA ARG A 173 28.36 -8.61 4.72
C ARG A 173 27.59 -9.93 4.79
N ASN A 174 27.98 -10.91 3.97
CA ASN A 174 27.39 -12.25 3.94
C ASN A 174 27.50 -12.98 5.29
N ASP A 175 28.50 -12.62 6.11
CA ASP A 175 28.72 -13.17 7.44
C ASP A 175 27.97 -12.42 8.55
N LEU A 176 27.15 -11.42 8.18
CA LEU A 176 26.39 -10.56 9.08
C LEU A 176 27.24 -9.70 10.04
N SER A 177 28.56 -9.64 9.88
CA SER A 177 29.45 -8.93 10.82
C SER A 177 29.27 -7.42 10.85
N GLY A 178 28.66 -6.83 9.82
CA GLY A 178 28.38 -5.41 9.76
C GLY A 178 28.10 -4.92 8.34
N PRO A 179 27.99 -3.59 8.15
CA PRO A 179 27.83 -2.99 6.84
C PRO A 179 29.07 -3.18 5.97
N LEU A 180 28.84 -3.25 4.67
CA LEU A 180 29.83 -3.01 3.63
C LEU A 180 29.97 -1.49 3.42
N PRO A 181 31.12 -1.01 2.90
CA PRO A 181 31.24 0.37 2.45
C PRO A 181 30.17 0.74 1.41
N LEU A 182 29.81 2.02 1.31
CA LEU A 182 28.86 2.49 0.31
C LEU A 182 29.27 2.03 -1.10
N GLY A 183 28.30 1.55 -1.87
CA GLY A 183 28.55 1.04 -3.23
C GLY A 183 29.21 -0.33 -3.30
N LYS A 184 29.24 -1.10 -2.21
CA LYS A 184 29.73 -2.50 -2.21
C LYS A 184 28.62 -3.49 -1.92
N LEU A 185 28.72 -4.67 -2.54
CA LEU A 185 27.76 -5.76 -2.44
C LEU A 185 28.47 -7.11 -2.34
N GLN A 186 27.88 -8.06 -1.60
CA GLN A 186 28.25 -9.48 -1.65
C GLN A 186 27.05 -10.32 -2.10
N SER A 187 27.27 -11.60 -2.41
CA SER A 187 26.30 -12.42 -3.18
C SER A 187 24.90 -12.53 -2.56
N LEU A 188 24.79 -12.50 -1.23
CA LEU A 188 23.49 -12.55 -0.55
C LEU A 188 22.73 -11.21 -0.64
N ALA A 189 23.41 -10.10 -0.92
CA ALA A 189 22.85 -8.75 -1.03
C ALA A 189 21.91 -8.38 0.12
N LEU A 190 22.35 -8.68 1.34
CA LEU A 190 21.55 -8.48 2.53
C LEU A 190 21.43 -6.97 2.78
N PRO A 191 20.21 -6.41 2.92
CA PRO A 191 20.05 -5.00 3.23
C PRO A 191 20.60 -4.70 4.64
N PHE A 192 21.19 -3.52 4.80
CA PHE A 192 21.53 -2.95 6.11
C PHE A 192 20.60 -1.75 6.38
N GLU A 193 21.16 -0.56 6.55
CA GLU A 193 20.43 0.69 6.77
C GLU A 193 20.38 1.50 5.46
N SER A 194 19.29 2.24 5.28
CA SER A 194 19.22 3.34 4.33
C SER A 194 19.21 4.67 5.08
N TYR A 195 19.81 5.69 4.49
CA TYR A 195 19.92 7.02 5.08
C TYR A 195 19.33 8.05 4.13
N LYS A 196 18.48 8.95 4.63
CA LYS A 196 17.94 10.08 3.87
C LYS A 196 18.49 11.40 4.43
N LEU A 197 19.06 12.23 3.56
CA LEU A 197 19.58 13.55 3.94
C LEU A 197 18.44 14.39 4.53
N ALA A 198 18.61 14.83 5.76
CA ALA A 198 17.63 15.63 6.50
C ALA A 198 17.99 17.12 6.43
N PHE A 199 19.23 17.43 6.80
CA PHE A 199 19.67 18.81 6.96
C PHE A 199 21.12 19.02 6.51
N THR A 200 21.36 20.13 5.84
CA THR A 200 22.70 20.71 5.67
C THR A 200 23.03 21.60 6.88
N PRO A 201 24.32 21.83 7.20
CA PRO A 201 24.72 22.80 8.22
C PRO A 201 24.15 24.21 7.97
N GLY A 202 24.14 24.64 6.71
CA GLY A 202 23.59 25.93 6.30
C GLY A 202 22.09 26.04 6.56
N LEU A 203 21.31 25.02 6.21
CA LEU A 203 19.88 24.96 6.47
C LEU A 203 19.56 25.02 7.98
N ILE A 204 20.34 24.34 8.82
CA ILE A 204 20.17 24.42 10.29
C ILE A 204 20.43 25.83 10.78
N SER A 205 21.56 26.42 10.38
CA SER A 205 21.94 27.77 10.78
C SER A 205 20.89 28.81 10.35
N GLU A 206 20.37 28.69 9.14
CA GLU A 206 19.41 29.65 8.58
C GLU A 206 18.02 29.54 9.22
N VAL A 207 17.49 28.33 9.39
CA VAL A 207 16.11 28.12 9.86
C VAL A 207 16.02 28.08 11.38
N TYR A 208 16.95 27.37 12.03
CA TYR A 208 16.89 27.12 13.48
C TYR A 208 17.82 28.04 14.27
N GLY A 209 18.91 28.54 13.67
CA GLY A 209 19.93 29.30 14.37
C GLY A 209 20.49 28.48 15.53
N LEU A 210 20.53 29.07 16.73
CA LEU A 210 21.04 28.39 17.94
C LEU A 210 20.01 27.46 18.63
N ARG A 211 18.80 27.29 18.05
CA ARG A 211 17.73 26.49 18.68
C ARG A 211 17.87 24.99 18.45
N ALA A 212 18.63 24.57 17.45
CA ALA A 212 18.97 23.18 17.20
C ALA A 212 20.48 23.03 17.39
N THR A 213 20.89 22.23 18.38
CA THR A 213 22.30 21.94 18.64
C THR A 213 22.66 20.57 18.05
N ASP A 214 23.94 20.35 17.78
CA ASP A 214 24.44 19.04 17.35
C ASP A 214 24.10 17.93 18.35
N ASP A 215 24.11 18.25 19.65
CA ASP A 215 23.72 17.32 20.71
C ASP A 215 22.25 16.90 20.61
N MET A 216 21.34 17.88 20.39
CA MET A 216 19.92 17.57 20.18
C MET A 216 19.72 16.73 18.92
N LEU A 217 20.41 17.04 17.82
CA LEU A 217 20.28 16.29 16.57
C LEU A 217 20.80 14.85 16.71
N ALA A 218 21.99 14.67 17.29
CA ALA A 218 22.59 13.35 17.45
C ALA A 218 21.87 12.50 18.51
N ASN A 219 21.58 13.06 19.68
CA ASN A 219 21.15 12.28 20.84
C ASN A 219 19.63 12.22 21.03
N GLU A 220 18.91 13.31 20.76
CA GLU A 220 17.44 13.34 20.87
C GLU A 220 16.78 13.00 19.53
N GLY A 221 17.28 13.57 18.43
CA GLY A 221 16.75 13.39 17.08
C GLY A 221 17.24 12.14 16.35
N ARG A 222 18.31 11.50 16.86
CA ARG A 222 18.94 10.30 16.28
C ARG A 222 19.39 10.47 14.83
N TYR A 223 19.67 11.70 14.43
CA TYR A 223 20.34 11.96 13.16
C TYR A 223 21.81 11.52 13.25
N VAL A 224 22.37 11.14 12.11
CA VAL A 224 23.75 10.67 12.03
C VAL A 224 24.50 11.37 10.90
N HIS A 225 25.82 11.36 10.96
CA HIS A 225 26.69 11.65 9.83
C HIS A 225 27.04 10.36 9.09
N THR A 226 27.23 10.43 7.77
CA THR A 226 27.66 9.29 6.95
C THR A 226 28.75 9.75 5.97
N GLU A 227 29.62 8.84 5.52
CA GLU A 227 30.72 9.15 4.59
C GLU A 227 31.60 10.34 5.02
N ASP A 228 31.82 10.48 6.33
CA ASP A 228 32.58 11.57 6.96
C ASP A 228 32.12 12.99 6.56
N ASP A 229 30.86 13.14 6.12
CA ASP A 229 30.27 14.44 5.81
C ASP A 229 29.75 15.18 7.05
N THR A 230 29.47 16.48 6.89
CA THR A 230 28.95 17.34 7.97
C THR A 230 27.42 17.46 7.95
N THR A 231 26.75 16.70 7.08
CA THR A 231 25.29 16.77 6.91
C THR A 231 24.59 15.75 7.80
N TRP A 232 23.34 16.05 8.16
CA TRP A 232 22.56 15.22 9.07
C TRP A 232 21.62 14.31 8.32
N TRP A 233 21.68 13.02 8.62
CA TRP A 233 20.95 11.97 7.94
C TRP A 233 19.94 11.30 8.86
N ILE A 234 18.77 10.96 8.32
CA ILE A 234 17.77 10.10 8.96
C ILE A 234 18.16 8.65 8.66
N PRO A 235 18.63 7.87 9.63
CA PRO A 235 18.80 6.43 9.45
C PRO A 235 17.43 5.74 9.40
N SER A 236 17.35 4.67 8.61
CA SER A 236 16.26 3.69 8.73
C SER A 236 16.42 2.87 10.01
N GLY A 237 15.43 2.03 10.32
CA GLY A 237 15.65 0.93 11.25
C GLY A 237 16.56 -0.16 10.68
N ARG A 238 16.94 -1.11 11.55
CA ARG A 238 17.68 -2.32 11.21
C ARG A 238 16.79 -3.55 11.27
N VAL A 239 17.06 -4.49 10.38
CA VAL A 239 16.46 -5.82 10.34
C VAL A 239 17.50 -6.84 10.80
N PHE A 240 17.06 -7.78 11.64
CA PHE A 240 17.84 -8.90 12.12
C PHE A 240 17.15 -10.21 11.77
N PHE A 241 17.95 -11.20 11.43
CA PHE A 241 17.48 -12.51 10.99
C PHE A 241 17.35 -13.53 12.11
N SER A 242 17.65 -13.14 13.36
CA SER A 242 17.43 -13.97 14.55
C SER A 242 16.61 -13.23 15.62
N PRO A 243 15.89 -13.96 16.49
CA PRO A 243 14.96 -13.37 17.45
C PRO A 243 15.63 -12.87 18.74
N THR A 244 16.93 -13.09 18.90
CA THR A 244 17.71 -12.73 20.11
C THR A 244 18.85 -11.77 19.77
N ASP A 245 19.48 -11.20 20.79
CA ASP A 245 20.65 -10.34 20.63
C ASP A 245 21.93 -11.17 20.40
N ASP A 246 21.94 -11.86 19.28
CA ASP A 246 22.97 -12.81 18.89
C ASP A 246 24.22 -12.11 18.32
N SER A 247 25.38 -12.76 18.47
CA SER A 247 26.56 -12.40 17.67
C SER A 247 26.30 -12.68 16.18
N ALA A 248 27.03 -12.01 15.28
CA ALA A 248 26.87 -12.19 13.83
C ALA A 248 26.94 -13.67 13.38
N ALA A 249 27.81 -14.48 13.98
CA ALA A 249 27.92 -15.89 13.66
C ALA A 249 26.70 -16.71 14.11
N GLN A 250 26.12 -16.38 15.27
CA GLN A 250 24.90 -17.01 15.77
C GLN A 250 23.68 -16.58 14.94
N GLU A 251 23.57 -15.28 14.63
CA GLU A 251 22.52 -14.76 13.75
C GLU A 251 22.58 -15.42 12.38
N LEU A 252 23.78 -15.60 11.80
CA LEU A 252 23.95 -16.25 10.50
C LEU A 252 23.54 -17.72 10.53
N ALA A 253 23.90 -18.44 11.60
CA ALA A 253 23.52 -19.83 11.78
C ALA A 253 21.99 -19.98 11.86
N TYR A 254 21.32 -19.07 12.58
CA TYR A 254 19.86 -19.01 12.65
C TYR A 254 19.25 -18.64 11.29
N ALA A 255 19.73 -17.57 10.66
CA ALA A 255 19.24 -17.09 9.36
C ALA A 255 19.26 -18.18 8.28
N ARG A 256 20.33 -19.00 8.23
CA ARG A 256 20.44 -20.11 7.27
C ARG A 256 19.41 -21.21 7.49
N GLN A 257 18.99 -21.43 8.74
CA GLN A 257 17.95 -22.40 9.08
C GLN A 257 16.54 -21.87 8.79
N HIS A 258 16.38 -20.54 8.81
CA HIS A 258 15.11 -19.82 8.68
C HIS A 258 15.04 -18.95 7.41
N PHE A 259 15.73 -19.36 6.34
CA PHE A 259 15.67 -18.75 5.00
C PHE A 259 15.92 -17.23 4.95
N PHE A 260 16.72 -16.70 5.88
CA PHE A 260 16.96 -15.26 6.04
C PHE A 260 15.66 -14.44 6.20
N LEU A 261 14.64 -15.03 6.81
CA LEU A 261 13.44 -14.29 7.18
C LEU A 261 13.75 -13.30 8.32
N PRO A 262 13.15 -12.09 8.28
CA PRO A 262 13.25 -11.14 9.39
C PRO A 262 12.58 -11.64 10.67
N HIS A 263 13.31 -11.68 11.78
CA HIS A 263 12.77 -12.08 13.08
C HIS A 263 12.73 -10.94 14.11
N ARG A 264 13.54 -9.91 13.92
CA ARG A 264 13.63 -8.78 14.84
C ARG A 264 13.94 -7.49 14.09
N TYR A 265 13.30 -6.41 14.51
CA TYR A 265 13.47 -5.08 13.95
C TYR A 265 13.85 -4.12 15.07
N ARG A 266 14.68 -3.12 14.74
CA ARG A 266 15.12 -2.09 15.67
C ARG A 266 15.03 -0.74 14.99
N ASP A 267 14.38 0.23 15.61
CA ASP A 267 14.35 1.59 15.08
C ASP A 267 15.60 2.41 15.51
N PRO A 268 15.83 3.61 14.94
CA PRO A 268 16.95 4.48 15.32
C PRO A 268 16.97 4.96 16.77
N PHE A 269 15.84 4.90 17.49
CA PHE A 269 15.71 5.37 18.87
C PHE A 269 16.08 4.31 19.89
N HIS A 270 16.39 3.09 19.45
CA HIS A 270 16.86 2.02 20.32
C HIS A 270 18.11 2.43 21.10
N THR A 271 18.08 2.18 22.41
CA THR A 271 19.25 2.27 23.29
C THR A 271 19.29 1.07 24.24
N PRO A 272 20.43 0.78 24.89
CA PRO A 272 20.47 -0.25 25.93
C PRO A 272 19.49 -0.02 27.09
N ALA A 273 19.04 1.23 27.31
CA ALA A 273 18.06 1.58 28.34
C ALA A 273 16.60 1.57 27.85
N VAL A 274 16.38 1.77 26.55
CA VAL A 274 15.06 1.86 25.93
C VAL A 274 15.06 0.98 24.68
N SER A 275 14.48 -0.21 24.82
CA SER A 275 14.30 -1.10 23.68
C SER A 275 13.16 -0.60 22.80
N THR A 276 13.39 -0.55 21.50
CA THR A 276 12.39 -0.34 20.46
C THR A 276 12.21 -1.57 19.58
N GLU A 277 12.60 -2.73 20.10
CA GLU A 277 12.61 -3.96 19.30
C GLU A 277 11.21 -4.51 19.11
N SER A 278 10.89 -4.84 17.85
CA SER A 278 9.73 -5.65 17.53
C SER A 278 10.16 -6.98 16.94
N PHE A 279 9.36 -8.01 17.19
CA PHE A 279 9.69 -9.39 16.87
C PHE A 279 8.61 -9.98 15.97
N VAL A 280 9.04 -10.83 15.06
CA VAL A 280 8.19 -11.67 14.24
C VAL A 280 8.63 -13.11 14.44
N ALA A 281 7.68 -13.97 14.78
CA ALA A 281 7.88 -15.41 14.84
C ALA A 281 7.04 -16.07 13.75
N TYR A 282 7.61 -17.09 13.12
CA TYR A 282 6.94 -17.88 12.09
C TYR A 282 6.48 -19.22 12.65
N ASP A 283 5.68 -19.92 11.87
CA ASP A 283 5.33 -21.31 12.11
C ASP A 283 6.55 -22.24 11.95
N THR A 284 6.34 -23.53 12.22
CA THR A 284 7.41 -24.54 12.18
C THR A 284 8.02 -24.76 10.78
N TYR A 285 7.43 -24.17 9.74
CA TYR A 285 7.87 -24.29 8.36
C TYR A 285 8.46 -23.00 7.79
N ASP A 286 8.59 -21.95 8.61
CA ASP A 286 9.04 -20.63 8.17
C ASP A 286 8.21 -20.08 6.98
N LEU A 287 6.90 -20.36 6.99
CA LEU A 287 6.00 -20.03 5.90
C LEU A 287 5.05 -18.89 6.27
N LEU A 288 4.43 -18.99 7.44
CA LEU A 288 3.41 -18.04 7.90
C LEU A 288 3.81 -17.43 9.23
N VAL A 289 3.54 -16.13 9.39
CA VAL A 289 3.68 -15.45 10.68
C VAL A 289 2.77 -16.15 11.69
N HIS A 290 3.33 -16.44 12.85
CA HIS A 290 2.64 -17.01 14.01
C HIS A 290 2.40 -15.96 15.09
N GLU A 291 3.37 -15.05 15.28
CA GLU A 291 3.29 -14.02 16.31
C GLU A 291 4.04 -12.76 15.89
N THR A 292 3.48 -11.61 16.25
CA THR A 292 4.23 -10.36 16.35
C THR A 292 4.22 -9.86 17.79
N ARG A 293 5.34 -9.27 18.20
CA ARG A 293 5.48 -8.66 19.52
C ARG A 293 6.15 -7.31 19.39
N ASP A 294 5.52 -6.26 19.93
CA ASP A 294 6.12 -4.92 19.94
C ASP A 294 7.10 -4.73 21.10
N ALA A 295 7.73 -3.54 21.14
CA ALA A 295 8.71 -3.18 22.16
C ALA A 295 8.13 -3.09 23.59
N LEU A 296 6.82 -2.90 23.72
CA LEU A 296 6.11 -2.88 25.00
C LEU A 296 5.66 -4.28 25.44
N GLY A 297 5.93 -5.31 24.63
CA GLY A 297 5.54 -6.68 24.89
C GLY A 297 4.09 -6.99 24.52
N ASN A 298 3.39 -6.10 23.80
CA ASN A 298 2.08 -6.40 23.26
C ASN A 298 2.22 -7.48 22.17
N ARG A 299 1.41 -8.52 22.27
CA ARG A 299 1.48 -9.69 21.38
C ARG A 299 0.23 -9.82 20.54
N VAL A 300 0.41 -9.96 19.24
CA VAL A 300 -0.63 -10.41 18.31
C VAL A 300 -0.25 -11.81 17.85
N THR A 301 -1.15 -12.78 18.02
CA THR A 301 -0.86 -14.17 17.67
C THR A 301 -1.89 -14.74 16.71
N ILE A 302 -1.43 -15.61 15.82
CA ILE A 302 -2.31 -16.40 14.97
C ILE A 302 -2.77 -17.62 15.74
N GLY A 303 -3.89 -17.46 16.44
CA GLY A 303 -4.40 -18.44 17.38
C GLY A 303 -4.44 -17.93 18.82
N GLU A 304 -4.88 -18.81 19.72
CA GLU A 304 -5.01 -18.53 21.14
C GLU A 304 -3.70 -18.83 21.87
N ARG A 305 -3.22 -17.88 22.68
CA ARG A 305 -2.06 -18.07 23.55
C ARG A 305 -2.41 -18.87 24.78
N ALA A 306 -1.49 -19.73 25.22
CA ALA A 306 -1.60 -20.43 26.50
C ALA A 306 -1.80 -19.44 27.66
N TRP A 307 -2.55 -19.87 28.70
CA TRP A 307 -2.88 -19.03 29.85
C TRP A 307 -3.09 -19.86 31.10
N LEU A 308 -2.56 -19.40 32.23
CA LEU A 308 -2.77 -20.03 33.53
C LEU A 308 -3.94 -19.36 34.24
N LEU A 309 -4.98 -20.13 34.53
CA LEU A 309 -6.13 -19.69 35.29
C LEU A 309 -5.79 -19.58 36.79
N PRO A 310 -6.53 -18.77 37.59
CA PRO A 310 -6.28 -18.62 39.02
C PRO A 310 -6.37 -19.93 39.83
N ASP A 311 -7.08 -20.93 39.34
CA ASP A 311 -7.22 -22.26 39.94
C ASP A 311 -6.06 -23.22 39.59
N GLY A 312 -5.08 -22.77 38.80
CA GLY A 312 -3.92 -23.56 38.39
C GLY A 312 -4.13 -24.36 37.10
N MET A 313 -5.30 -24.29 36.46
CA MET A 313 -5.52 -24.92 35.16
C MET A 313 -4.86 -24.13 34.02
N GLN A 314 -4.14 -24.80 33.13
CA GLN A 314 -3.53 -24.17 31.95
C GLN A 314 -4.41 -24.37 30.71
N LEU A 315 -4.86 -23.27 30.11
CA LEU A 315 -5.43 -23.27 28.77
C LEU A 315 -4.32 -23.50 27.75
N PRO A 316 -4.47 -24.46 26.81
CA PRO A 316 -3.45 -24.76 25.83
C PRO A 316 -3.36 -23.66 24.76
N GLU A 317 -2.18 -23.53 24.15
CA GLU A 317 -2.02 -22.76 22.91
C GLU A 317 -2.80 -23.44 21.77
N LYS A 318 -3.46 -22.65 20.92
CA LYS A 318 -4.15 -23.14 19.72
C LYS A 318 -3.72 -22.35 18.49
N ARG A 319 -2.95 -22.95 17.60
CA ARG A 319 -2.57 -22.33 16.32
C ARG A 319 -3.71 -22.39 15.31
N ARG A 320 -3.87 -21.34 14.50
CA ARG A 320 -5.03 -21.19 13.59
C ARG A 320 -4.67 -20.49 12.28
N ASN A 321 -3.64 -20.96 11.59
CA ASN A 321 -3.45 -20.69 10.15
C ASN A 321 -4.26 -21.70 9.32
N ASP A 322 -4.88 -21.27 8.21
CA ASP A 322 -5.41 -22.16 7.18
C ASP A 322 -4.40 -22.27 6.03
N TYR A 323 -3.66 -23.39 6.01
CA TYR A 323 -2.60 -23.65 5.03
C TYR A 323 -3.11 -23.86 3.60
N ARG A 324 -4.42 -24.07 3.37
CA ARG A 324 -4.95 -24.16 2.01
C ARG A 324 -4.94 -22.79 1.31
N VAL A 325 -5.16 -21.72 2.09
CA VAL A 325 -5.22 -20.34 1.61
C VAL A 325 -4.01 -19.50 2.03
N LEU A 326 -3.14 -20.04 2.89
CA LEU A 326 -1.97 -19.36 3.45
C LEU A 326 -2.34 -18.08 4.22
N GLN A 327 -3.44 -18.12 4.98
CA GLN A 327 -3.96 -16.99 5.75
C GLN A 327 -4.35 -17.36 7.19
N PRO A 328 -4.32 -16.40 8.14
CA PRO A 328 -4.87 -16.57 9.47
C PRO A 328 -6.38 -16.86 9.48
N ALA A 329 -6.79 -17.88 10.23
CA ALA A 329 -8.19 -18.20 10.53
C ALA A 329 -8.62 -17.70 11.92
N LEU A 330 -7.69 -17.45 12.84
CA LEU A 330 -7.97 -16.80 14.12
C LEU A 330 -6.79 -15.93 14.53
N VAL A 331 -7.06 -14.69 14.92
CA VAL A 331 -6.08 -13.73 15.44
C VAL A 331 -6.47 -13.35 16.85
N MET A 332 -5.52 -13.39 17.78
CA MET A 332 -5.68 -12.90 19.15
C MET A 332 -4.88 -11.61 19.34
N ASP A 333 -5.56 -10.56 19.78
CA ASP A 333 -4.99 -9.24 20.02
C ASP A 333 -4.16 -9.18 21.33
N PRO A 334 -3.52 -8.04 21.66
CA PRO A 334 -2.77 -7.88 22.90
C PRO A 334 -3.63 -8.05 24.17
N ASN A 335 -4.91 -7.71 24.09
CA ASN A 335 -5.89 -7.82 25.18
C ASN A 335 -6.51 -9.23 25.30
N ARG A 336 -6.05 -10.18 24.48
CA ARG A 336 -6.53 -11.56 24.36
C ARG A 336 -7.94 -11.71 23.78
N ASN A 337 -8.53 -10.64 23.26
CA ASN A 337 -9.73 -10.77 22.42
C ASN A 337 -9.34 -11.46 21.11
N CYS A 338 -10.25 -12.23 20.54
CA CYS A 338 -9.99 -12.96 19.31
C CYS A 338 -10.93 -12.52 18.20
N SER A 339 -10.43 -12.55 16.98
CA SER A 339 -11.23 -12.44 15.76
C SER A 339 -10.96 -13.67 14.91
N ALA A 340 -12.00 -14.33 14.44
CA ALA A 340 -11.90 -15.53 13.63
C ALA A 340 -12.57 -15.34 12.27
N VAL A 341 -12.08 -16.04 11.27
CA VAL A 341 -12.67 -16.15 9.94
C VAL A 341 -12.70 -17.60 9.48
N ALA A 342 -13.70 -17.94 8.67
CA ALA A 342 -13.81 -19.24 8.03
C ALA A 342 -13.75 -19.08 6.52
N PHE A 343 -12.96 -19.94 5.87
CA PHE A 343 -12.81 -19.99 4.42
C PHE A 343 -13.55 -21.19 3.83
N ASP A 344 -14.24 -21.00 2.71
CA ASP A 344 -14.83 -22.10 1.96
C ASP A 344 -13.79 -22.93 1.19
N ALA A 345 -14.25 -23.86 0.36
CA ALA A 345 -13.40 -24.67 -0.51
C ALA A 345 -12.64 -23.85 -1.57
N LEU A 346 -13.13 -22.66 -1.93
CA LEU A 346 -12.49 -21.74 -2.89
C LEU A 346 -11.54 -20.75 -2.22
N GLY A 347 -11.49 -20.74 -0.88
CA GLY A 347 -10.69 -19.81 -0.11
C GLY A 347 -11.33 -18.45 0.13
N MET A 348 -12.64 -18.33 -0.12
CA MET A 348 -13.41 -17.10 0.15
C MET A 348 -13.82 -17.06 1.63
N VAL A 349 -13.77 -15.88 2.25
CA VAL A 349 -14.28 -15.69 3.61
C VAL A 349 -15.79 -15.85 3.61
N VAL A 350 -16.30 -16.85 4.33
CA VAL A 350 -17.74 -17.15 4.42
C VAL A 350 -18.32 -16.89 5.79
N GLY A 351 -17.50 -16.66 6.81
CA GLY A 351 -17.99 -16.23 8.12
C GLY A 351 -16.90 -15.60 8.96
N SER A 352 -17.30 -14.78 9.92
CA SER A 352 -16.41 -14.20 10.91
C SER A 352 -17.04 -14.16 12.30
N ALA A 353 -16.20 -14.16 13.34
CA ALA A 353 -16.63 -13.92 14.71
C ALA A 353 -15.69 -12.97 15.43
N VAL A 354 -16.28 -12.02 16.16
CA VAL A 354 -15.62 -11.23 17.19
C VAL A 354 -15.85 -11.94 18.51
N MET A 355 -14.77 -12.35 19.15
CA MET A 355 -14.79 -13.21 20.33
C MET A 355 -14.04 -12.53 21.46
N GLY A 356 -14.56 -12.65 22.68
CA GLY A 356 -13.89 -12.23 23.89
C GLY A 356 -12.72 -13.14 24.26
N LYS A 357 -12.23 -12.98 25.49
CA LYS A 357 -11.08 -13.72 26.00
C LYS A 357 -11.41 -15.19 26.25
N PRO A 358 -10.56 -16.15 25.84
CA PRO A 358 -10.85 -17.57 25.97
C PRO A 358 -10.88 -18.07 27.42
N GLU A 359 -10.30 -17.33 28.36
CA GLU A 359 -10.34 -17.64 29.81
C GLU A 359 -11.63 -17.25 30.51
N GLU A 360 -12.49 -16.44 29.89
CA GLU A 360 -13.78 -16.05 30.48
C GLU A 360 -14.84 -17.11 30.14
N ASN A 361 -15.67 -17.49 31.13
CA ASN A 361 -16.68 -18.54 30.97
C ASN A 361 -18.06 -18.09 31.52
N PRO A 362 -19.11 -18.01 30.69
CA PRO A 362 -19.09 -18.22 29.24
C PRO A 362 -18.22 -17.17 28.53
N ARG A 363 -17.62 -17.58 27.41
CA ARG A 363 -16.79 -16.68 26.61
C ARG A 363 -17.65 -15.54 26.05
N PRO A 364 -17.27 -14.26 26.24
CA PRO A 364 -18.01 -13.14 25.66
C PRO A 364 -17.93 -13.13 24.13
N GLY A 365 -18.87 -12.46 23.49
CA GLY A 365 -18.93 -12.28 22.05
C GLY A 365 -19.64 -13.43 21.30
N ASP A 366 -19.18 -13.64 20.07
CA ASP A 366 -19.69 -14.65 19.15
C ASP A 366 -18.72 -15.82 19.01
N LEU A 367 -19.13 -16.87 18.30
CA LEU A 367 -18.33 -18.08 18.11
C LEU A 367 -18.27 -18.48 16.63
N LEU A 368 -17.09 -18.93 16.21
CA LEU A 368 -16.86 -19.57 14.92
C LEU A 368 -16.14 -20.89 15.18
N ASP A 369 -16.93 -21.94 15.37
CA ASP A 369 -16.45 -23.28 15.70
C ASP A 369 -16.53 -24.21 14.48
N ASP A 370 -16.15 -25.47 14.68
CA ASP A 370 -16.16 -26.48 13.62
C ASP A 370 -17.57 -26.90 13.19
N LEU A 371 -18.63 -26.47 13.90
CA LEU A 371 -20.03 -26.69 13.49
C LEU A 371 -20.49 -25.65 12.46
N PHE A 372 -19.75 -24.57 12.26
CA PHE A 372 -20.06 -23.58 11.24
C PHE A 372 -19.89 -24.17 9.83
N GLN A 373 -21.00 -24.32 9.12
CA GLN A 373 -21.00 -24.88 7.77
C GLN A 373 -20.33 -23.92 6.78
N ARG A 374 -19.10 -24.21 6.35
CA ARG A 374 -18.34 -23.34 5.43
C ARG A 374 -18.94 -23.36 4.04
N ASP A 375 -19.08 -24.54 3.47
CA ASP A 375 -19.59 -24.77 2.12
C ASP A 375 -21.11 -24.98 2.14
N LEU A 376 -21.85 -24.05 1.53
CA LEU A 376 -23.30 -24.16 1.38
C LEU A 376 -23.66 -24.92 0.11
N THR A 377 -24.72 -25.71 0.20
CA THR A 377 -25.36 -26.30 -0.98
C THR A 377 -26.16 -25.24 -1.74
N GLN A 378 -26.36 -25.46 -3.05
CA GLN A 378 -27.18 -24.57 -3.87
C GLN A 378 -28.60 -24.42 -3.29
N ASP A 379 -29.20 -25.50 -2.79
CA ASP A 379 -30.53 -25.46 -2.16
C ASP A 379 -30.58 -24.52 -0.94
N GLN A 380 -29.51 -24.46 -0.14
CA GLN A 380 -29.42 -23.54 1.01
C GLN A 380 -29.31 -22.09 0.56
N ILE A 381 -28.51 -21.83 -0.48
CA ILE A 381 -28.36 -20.51 -1.09
C ILE A 381 -29.71 -20.04 -1.67
N ASP A 382 -30.41 -20.91 -2.40
CA ASP A 382 -31.70 -20.60 -3.02
C ASP A 382 -32.81 -20.38 -1.99
N ARG A 383 -32.87 -21.19 -0.92
CA ARG A 383 -33.81 -20.97 0.20
C ARG A 383 -33.56 -19.65 0.91
N PHE A 384 -32.29 -19.30 1.12
CA PHE A 384 -31.93 -18.00 1.70
C PHE A 384 -32.31 -16.85 0.78
N MET A 385 -31.95 -16.92 -0.50
CA MET A 385 -32.27 -15.87 -1.48
C MET A 385 -33.78 -15.69 -1.67
N GLY A 386 -34.54 -16.78 -1.67
CA GLY A 386 -35.99 -16.76 -1.85
C GLY A 386 -36.74 -16.14 -0.66
N ASN A 387 -36.23 -16.31 0.57
CA ASN A 387 -36.89 -15.78 1.76
C ASN A 387 -35.91 -15.46 2.91
N PRO A 388 -35.06 -14.43 2.76
CA PRO A 388 -34.08 -14.08 3.79
C PRO A 388 -34.73 -13.41 5.01
N ARG A 389 -35.88 -12.76 4.80
CA ARG A 389 -36.66 -12.05 5.82
C ARG A 389 -38.15 -12.21 5.60
N THR A 390 -38.92 -12.21 6.67
CA THR A 390 -40.38 -12.26 6.65
C THR A 390 -40.99 -11.09 7.43
N ALA A 391 -42.24 -10.76 7.14
CA ALA A 391 -43.02 -9.82 7.94
C ALA A 391 -43.05 -10.26 9.42
N SER A 392 -42.81 -9.32 10.34
CA SER A 392 -42.97 -9.57 11.78
C SER A 392 -44.41 -9.26 12.24
N ALA A 393 -44.71 -9.59 13.49
CA ALA A 393 -45.96 -9.19 14.15
C ALA A 393 -46.04 -7.65 14.32
N ASN A 394 -44.90 -6.96 14.40
CA ASN A 394 -44.86 -5.50 14.31
C ASN A 394 -45.05 -5.08 12.85
N PRO A 395 -46.08 -4.28 12.51
CA PRO A 395 -46.36 -3.88 11.13
C PRO A 395 -45.24 -3.06 10.49
N ASN A 396 -44.36 -2.45 11.30
CA ASN A 396 -43.28 -1.59 10.82
C ASN A 396 -41.97 -2.36 10.54
N GLU A 397 -41.86 -3.62 10.99
CA GLU A 397 -40.60 -4.36 10.97
C GLU A 397 -40.69 -5.69 10.21
N SER A 398 -39.58 -6.07 9.57
CA SER A 398 -39.35 -7.44 9.09
C SER A 398 -38.27 -8.11 9.94
N VAL A 399 -38.38 -9.42 10.12
CA VAL A 399 -37.41 -10.24 10.88
C VAL A 399 -36.73 -11.25 9.98
N ALA A 400 -35.49 -11.61 10.32
CA ALA A 400 -34.77 -12.67 9.65
C ALA A 400 -35.52 -14.01 9.79
N THR A 401 -35.54 -14.80 8.72
CA THR A 401 -36.16 -16.13 8.74
C THR A 401 -35.28 -17.14 9.48
N GLN A 402 -35.83 -18.31 9.80
CA GLN A 402 -35.06 -19.40 10.41
C GLN A 402 -33.86 -19.78 9.54
N VAL A 403 -34.01 -19.82 8.21
CA VAL A 403 -32.91 -20.09 7.26
C VAL A 403 -31.75 -19.11 7.47
N THR A 404 -32.03 -17.81 7.58
CA THR A 404 -31.01 -16.78 7.81
C THR A 404 -30.31 -16.95 9.17
N HIS A 405 -31.06 -17.31 10.21
CA HIS A 405 -30.48 -17.62 11.52
C HIS A 405 -29.61 -18.88 11.50
N ASP A 406 -30.06 -19.94 10.82
CA ASP A 406 -29.34 -21.21 10.72
C ASP A 406 -28.02 -21.04 9.96
N LEU A 407 -28.02 -20.26 8.86
CA LEU A 407 -26.81 -19.97 8.10
C LEU A 407 -25.78 -19.16 8.90
N LEU A 408 -26.23 -18.25 9.77
CA LEU A 408 -25.32 -17.48 10.62
C LEU A 408 -24.80 -18.30 11.82
N GLY A 409 -25.64 -19.17 12.39
CA GLY A 409 -25.30 -19.95 13.57
C GLY A 409 -24.94 -19.04 14.75
N GLN A 410 -23.72 -19.19 15.28
CA GLN A 410 -23.18 -18.39 16.39
C GLN A 410 -22.18 -17.31 15.95
N ALA A 411 -21.97 -17.13 14.64
CA ALA A 411 -20.99 -16.18 14.10
C ALA A 411 -21.45 -14.72 14.23
N THR A 412 -20.52 -13.77 14.15
CA THR A 412 -20.83 -12.34 14.03
C THR A 412 -21.36 -12.03 12.64
N THR A 413 -20.70 -12.57 11.61
CA THR A 413 -21.15 -12.41 10.22
C THR A 413 -21.07 -13.72 9.42
N ARG A 414 -21.93 -13.81 8.40
CA ARG A 414 -21.93 -14.84 7.35
C ARG A 414 -21.93 -14.14 6.01
N ILE A 415 -21.10 -14.62 5.08
CA ILE A 415 -21.18 -14.24 3.67
C ILE A 415 -21.69 -15.43 2.86
N VAL A 416 -22.73 -15.20 2.05
CA VAL A 416 -23.34 -16.19 1.16
C VAL A 416 -23.04 -15.76 -0.28
N TYR A 417 -22.32 -16.61 -1.01
CA TYR A 417 -21.97 -16.37 -2.39
C TYR A 417 -22.85 -17.20 -3.33
N ASP A 418 -23.28 -16.58 -4.43
CA ASP A 418 -23.88 -17.28 -5.57
C ASP A 418 -23.16 -16.90 -6.86
N LEU A 419 -21.96 -17.45 -7.03
CA LEU A 419 -21.03 -17.08 -8.11
C LEU A 419 -21.53 -17.52 -9.50
N ASP A 420 -22.18 -18.68 -9.57
CA ASP A 420 -22.66 -19.26 -10.83
C ASP A 420 -24.08 -18.82 -11.21
N ARG A 421 -24.67 -17.86 -10.48
CA ARG A 421 -26.06 -17.42 -10.69
C ARG A 421 -26.34 -17.02 -12.13
N PHE A 422 -25.41 -16.30 -12.76
CA PHE A 422 -25.56 -15.86 -14.15
C PHE A 422 -25.64 -17.04 -15.11
N LYS A 423 -24.81 -18.06 -14.89
CA LYS A 423 -24.80 -19.27 -15.71
C LYS A 423 -26.10 -20.08 -15.55
N ARG A 424 -26.66 -20.14 -14.32
CA ARG A 424 -27.87 -20.91 -14.04
C ARG A 424 -29.17 -20.19 -14.42
N LEU A 425 -29.24 -18.89 -14.19
CA LEU A 425 -30.49 -18.10 -14.23
C LEU A 425 -30.43 -16.86 -15.15
N GLY A 426 -29.26 -16.48 -15.65
CA GLY A 426 -29.08 -15.21 -16.39
C GLY A 426 -29.10 -13.96 -15.50
N GLU A 427 -29.07 -14.13 -14.18
CA GLU A 427 -29.07 -13.03 -13.19
C GLU A 427 -27.66 -12.75 -12.66
N PRO A 428 -27.32 -11.51 -12.27
CA PRO A 428 -25.99 -11.18 -11.78
C PRO A 428 -25.60 -11.99 -10.53
N PRO A 429 -24.35 -12.48 -10.42
CA PRO A 429 -23.86 -13.10 -9.19
C PRO A 429 -23.95 -12.12 -8.02
N PHE A 430 -24.07 -12.67 -6.81
CA PHE A 430 -24.11 -11.85 -5.60
C PHE A 430 -23.22 -12.40 -4.47
N ALA A 431 -22.83 -11.48 -3.58
CA ALA A 431 -22.38 -11.76 -2.23
C ALA A 431 -23.38 -11.13 -1.24
N ALA A 432 -23.94 -11.93 -0.34
CA ALA A 432 -24.88 -11.46 0.66
C ALA A 432 -24.27 -11.56 2.06
N THR A 433 -24.33 -10.48 2.82
CA THR A 433 -23.80 -10.43 4.19
C THR A 433 -24.96 -10.51 5.17
N ILE A 434 -24.88 -11.45 6.10
CA ILE A 434 -25.75 -11.54 7.27
C ILE A 434 -24.90 -11.12 8.47
N ALA A 435 -25.36 -10.13 9.24
CA ALA A 435 -24.64 -9.63 10.41
C ALA A 435 -25.55 -9.59 11.64
N ARG A 436 -25.00 -9.98 12.79
CA ARG A 436 -25.69 -9.94 14.09
C ARG A 436 -25.59 -8.56 14.73
N GLU A 437 -26.65 -8.12 15.42
CA GLU A 437 -26.64 -6.86 16.19
C GLU A 437 -26.24 -7.03 17.66
N THR A 438 -26.48 -8.22 18.23
CA THR A 438 -26.26 -8.52 19.65
C THR A 438 -25.54 -9.84 19.77
N HIS A 439 -24.35 -9.84 20.38
CA HIS A 439 -23.53 -11.03 20.52
C HIS A 439 -24.28 -12.18 21.18
N VAL A 440 -23.92 -13.42 20.81
CA VAL A 440 -24.52 -14.63 21.40
C VAL A 440 -24.39 -14.64 22.92
N SER A 441 -23.24 -14.21 23.47
CA SER A 441 -23.03 -14.14 24.92
C SER A 441 -24.00 -13.22 25.66
N ASP A 442 -24.55 -12.22 24.97
CA ASP A 442 -25.39 -11.18 25.58
C ASP A 442 -26.88 -11.50 25.44
N LEU A 443 -27.22 -12.60 24.75
CA LEU A 443 -28.60 -13.07 24.60
C LEU A 443 -29.08 -13.75 25.89
N GLN A 444 -30.28 -13.39 26.32
CA GLN A 444 -30.92 -14.01 27.48
C GLN A 444 -31.91 -15.10 27.04
N GLY A 445 -31.83 -16.27 27.68
CA GLY A 445 -32.73 -17.40 27.43
C GLY A 445 -32.70 -17.88 25.97
N HIS A 446 -33.87 -18.03 25.36
CA HIS A 446 -34.01 -18.46 23.95
C HIS A 446 -34.23 -17.27 22.99
N SER A 447 -33.82 -16.07 23.37
CA SER A 447 -33.91 -14.90 22.49
C SER A 447 -32.98 -15.06 21.28
N LYS A 448 -33.36 -14.44 20.16
CA LYS A 448 -32.54 -14.36 18.95
C LYS A 448 -32.12 -12.93 18.75
N SER A 449 -30.87 -12.74 18.32
CA SER A 449 -30.39 -11.43 17.92
C SER A 449 -31.13 -10.95 16.66
N LYS A 450 -31.35 -9.63 16.54
CA LYS A 450 -31.71 -9.04 15.26
C LYS A 450 -30.55 -9.23 14.28
N LEU A 451 -30.88 -9.64 13.06
CA LEU A 451 -29.90 -9.81 11.99
C LEU A 451 -30.13 -8.73 10.93
N GLN A 452 -29.05 -8.16 10.44
CA GLN A 452 -29.00 -7.30 9.27
C GLN A 452 -28.63 -8.14 8.05
N THR A 453 -29.20 -7.80 6.90
CA THR A 453 -28.91 -8.48 5.63
C THR A 453 -28.67 -7.46 4.54
N SER A 454 -27.60 -7.64 3.78
CA SER A 454 -27.30 -6.86 2.59
C SER A 454 -26.86 -7.75 1.44
N PHE A 455 -27.01 -7.27 0.22
CA PHE A 455 -26.57 -7.93 -1.00
C PHE A 455 -25.71 -6.97 -1.81
N SER A 456 -24.59 -7.45 -2.33
CA SER A 456 -23.81 -6.79 -3.38
C SER A 456 -23.88 -7.67 -4.63
N TYR A 457 -24.23 -7.07 -5.75
CA TYR A 457 -24.29 -7.72 -7.06
C TYR A 457 -23.12 -7.24 -7.90
N SER A 458 -22.50 -8.18 -8.62
CA SER A 458 -21.37 -7.87 -9.51
C SER A 458 -21.69 -8.19 -10.95
N ASP A 459 -21.04 -7.48 -11.88
CA ASP A 459 -21.04 -7.86 -13.29
C ASP A 459 -19.94 -8.90 -13.63
N GLY A 460 -19.86 -9.28 -14.90
CA GLY A 460 -18.87 -10.25 -15.39
C GLY A 460 -17.40 -9.81 -15.31
N PHE A 461 -17.13 -8.56 -14.90
CA PHE A 461 -15.77 -8.06 -14.62
C PHE A 461 -15.48 -7.95 -13.12
N GLY A 462 -16.39 -8.42 -12.26
CA GLY A 462 -16.25 -8.36 -10.80
C GLY A 462 -16.51 -6.99 -10.19
N ARG A 463 -17.10 -6.06 -10.95
CA ARG A 463 -17.43 -4.71 -10.45
C ARG A 463 -18.77 -4.75 -9.74
N GLU A 464 -18.86 -4.10 -8.58
CA GLU A 464 -20.16 -3.89 -7.94
C GLU A 464 -21.04 -3.00 -8.82
N ILE A 465 -22.22 -3.51 -9.20
CA ILE A 465 -23.20 -2.81 -10.04
C ILE A 465 -24.46 -2.41 -9.28
N GLN A 466 -24.69 -3.01 -8.12
CA GLN A 466 -25.82 -2.70 -7.25
C GLN A 466 -25.55 -3.24 -5.84
N GLN A 467 -25.95 -2.45 -4.86
CA GLN A 467 -26.10 -2.90 -3.48
C GLN A 467 -27.59 -2.87 -3.09
N LYS A 468 -28.03 -3.84 -2.29
CA LYS A 468 -29.34 -3.82 -1.62
C LYS A 468 -29.15 -3.95 -0.11
N ILE A 469 -29.74 -3.04 0.63
CA ILE A 469 -29.78 -3.06 2.09
C ILE A 469 -31.24 -3.16 2.56
N GLN A 470 -31.44 -3.81 3.69
CA GLN A 470 -32.75 -3.83 4.35
C GLN A 470 -33.21 -2.41 4.72
N ALA A 471 -34.51 -2.17 4.64
CA ALA A 471 -35.14 -0.97 5.18
C ALA A 471 -36.42 -1.29 5.97
N GLU A 472 -36.84 -0.34 6.81
CA GLU A 472 -38.12 -0.35 7.50
C GLU A 472 -39.29 -0.49 6.53
N ALA A 473 -40.47 -0.92 7.01
CA ALA A 473 -41.67 -1.00 6.17
C ALA A 473 -41.96 0.34 5.46
N GLY A 474 -42.45 0.25 4.23
CA GLY A 474 -42.73 1.44 3.42
C GLY A 474 -43.26 1.07 2.04
N PRO A 475 -43.77 2.03 1.27
CA PRO A 475 -44.23 1.77 -0.08
C PRO A 475 -43.07 1.35 -0.98
N VAL A 476 -43.35 0.49 -1.96
CA VAL A 476 -42.40 0.01 -2.97
C VAL A 476 -42.91 0.28 -4.38
N PRO A 477 -42.04 0.39 -5.40
CA PRO A 477 -42.48 0.49 -6.78
C PRO A 477 -43.33 -0.73 -7.18
N GLN A 478 -44.50 -0.48 -7.76
CA GLN A 478 -45.36 -1.51 -8.35
C GLN A 478 -44.62 -2.17 -9.52
N ARG A 479 -44.84 -3.47 -9.69
CA ARG A 479 -44.28 -4.25 -10.80
C ARG A 479 -45.38 -4.86 -11.65
N ASP A 480 -45.16 -4.93 -12.95
CA ASP A 480 -46.06 -5.61 -13.89
C ASP A 480 -45.90 -7.15 -13.84
N ALA A 481 -46.63 -7.86 -14.69
CA ALA A 481 -46.60 -9.33 -14.76
C ALA A 481 -45.22 -9.89 -15.17
N ASP A 482 -44.39 -9.09 -15.84
CA ASP A 482 -43.02 -9.43 -16.24
C ASP A 482 -41.98 -8.98 -15.19
N GLY A 483 -42.42 -8.41 -14.07
CA GLY A 483 -41.56 -7.95 -12.97
C GLY A 483 -40.90 -6.60 -13.21
N LYS A 484 -41.27 -5.83 -14.25
CA LYS A 484 -40.71 -4.49 -14.49
C LYS A 484 -41.43 -3.44 -13.65
N ILE A 485 -40.71 -2.40 -13.25
CA ILE A 485 -41.28 -1.28 -12.49
C ILE A 485 -42.29 -0.54 -13.38
N VAL A 486 -43.50 -0.33 -12.86
CA VAL A 486 -44.54 0.47 -13.51
C VAL A 486 -44.18 1.95 -13.36
N VAL A 487 -44.06 2.67 -14.48
CA VAL A 487 -43.66 4.09 -14.51
C VAL A 487 -44.76 4.92 -15.18
N VAL A 488 -45.16 6.01 -14.53
CA VAL A 488 -46.10 7.02 -15.06
C VAL A 488 -45.43 8.38 -14.91
N ASP A 489 -45.44 9.20 -15.98
CA ASP A 489 -44.79 10.52 -16.03
C ASP A 489 -43.32 10.54 -15.58
N GLY A 490 -42.59 9.46 -15.89
CA GLY A 490 -41.18 9.31 -15.54
C GLY A 490 -40.91 8.98 -14.06
N GLN A 491 -41.95 8.73 -13.26
CA GLN A 491 -41.85 8.34 -11.86
C GLN A 491 -42.41 6.92 -11.62
N PRO A 492 -41.80 6.12 -10.74
CA PRO A 492 -42.34 4.82 -10.37
C PRO A 492 -43.67 4.98 -9.64
N VAL A 493 -44.69 4.21 -10.05
CA VAL A 493 -45.94 4.11 -9.30
C VAL A 493 -45.68 3.30 -8.05
N MET A 494 -46.02 3.83 -6.88
CA MET A 494 -45.79 3.19 -5.59
C MET A 494 -47.01 2.38 -5.15
N THR A 495 -46.82 1.39 -4.27
CA THR A 495 -47.92 0.65 -3.64
C THR A 495 -48.72 1.54 -2.68
N ASP A 496 -50.03 1.32 -2.58
CA ASP A 496 -50.93 2.09 -1.68
C ASP A 496 -50.70 1.82 -0.18
N GLY A 497 -49.95 0.76 0.14
CA GLY A 497 -49.59 0.40 1.51
C GLY A 497 -48.13 -0.03 1.65
N ASP A 498 -47.71 -0.16 2.90
CA ASP A 498 -46.35 -0.51 3.24
C ASP A 498 -46.07 -1.98 2.97
N PHE A 499 -44.99 -2.23 2.24
CA PHE A 499 -44.48 -3.56 1.97
C PHE A 499 -43.38 -3.92 2.97
N ARG A 500 -43.35 -5.18 3.40
CA ARG A 500 -42.28 -5.74 4.23
C ARG A 500 -42.07 -7.23 3.90
N PRO A 501 -40.82 -7.71 3.71
CA PRO A 501 -39.57 -6.96 3.83
C PRO A 501 -39.35 -5.96 2.67
N ARG A 502 -38.78 -4.78 2.99
CA ARG A 502 -38.42 -3.75 2.01
C ARG A 502 -36.90 -3.65 1.88
N TRP A 503 -36.44 -3.36 0.67
CA TRP A 503 -35.03 -3.20 0.33
C TRP A 503 -34.79 -1.86 -0.35
N VAL A 504 -33.73 -1.18 0.05
CA VAL A 504 -33.22 0.02 -0.65
C VAL A 504 -32.09 -0.43 -1.56
N GLY A 505 -32.22 -0.11 -2.83
CA GLY A 505 -31.15 -0.29 -3.82
C GLY A 505 -30.30 0.97 -3.93
N SER A 506 -28.98 0.85 -3.82
CA SER A 506 -28.01 1.91 -4.05
C SER A 506 -26.94 1.47 -5.06
N GLY A 507 -26.17 2.42 -5.59
CA GLY A 507 -25.01 2.13 -6.44
C GLY A 507 -25.33 1.56 -7.83
N TRP A 508 -26.56 1.74 -8.34
CA TRP A 508 -26.93 1.25 -9.68
C TRP A 508 -26.07 1.90 -10.75
N THR A 509 -25.12 1.13 -11.30
CA THR A 509 -24.11 1.66 -12.22
C THR A 509 -24.03 0.79 -13.46
N VAL A 510 -24.19 1.42 -14.63
CA VAL A 510 -24.08 0.74 -15.92
C VAL A 510 -22.76 1.12 -16.56
N PHE A 511 -21.76 0.27 -16.39
CA PHE A 511 -20.44 0.52 -16.95
C PHE A 511 -20.39 0.24 -18.45
N ASN A 512 -19.66 1.09 -19.18
CA ASN A 512 -19.21 0.74 -20.53
C ASN A 512 -18.03 -0.26 -20.49
N ASN A 513 -17.59 -0.71 -21.67
CA ASN A 513 -16.48 -1.68 -21.80
C ASN A 513 -15.12 -1.16 -21.29
N LYS A 514 -15.00 0.12 -20.95
CA LYS A 514 -13.79 0.72 -20.34
C LYS A 514 -13.89 0.84 -18.82
N GLY A 515 -14.97 0.32 -18.20
CA GLY A 515 -15.20 0.43 -16.76
C GLY A 515 -15.55 1.83 -16.30
N LYS A 516 -16.08 2.68 -17.20
CA LYS A 516 -16.61 3.98 -16.82
C LYS A 516 -18.13 3.91 -16.65
N PRO A 517 -18.66 4.46 -15.54
CA PRO A 517 -20.10 4.47 -15.25
C PRO A 517 -20.89 5.31 -16.25
#